data_AF-E1YGA9-F1
#
_entry.id   AF-E1YGA9-F1
#
_cell.length_a   1.000
_cell.length_b   1.000
_cell.length_c   1.000
_cell.angle_alpha   90.00
_cell.angle_beta   90.00
_cell.angle_gamma   90.00
#
_symmetry.space_group_name_H-M   'P 1'
#
loop_
_entity.id
_entity.type
_entity.pdbx_description
1 polymer ?
#
loop_
_entity_poly.entity_id
_entity_poly.type
_entity_poly.pdbx_seq_one_letter_code
_entity_poly.pdbx_strand_id
1 'polypeptide(L)'
;MLNNRKEQPINYNQLVRWIMNKDKHADMLQEIVTQYFMTQRINPNDKNYNEKVILLHKMLIYAMKCKQTADLSHVKTLRSLLNSFIELYFEHSHKD
;
A
#
# COMPACT_ATOMS: atom_id res chain seq x y z
N MET A 1 14.42 -32.56 -17.38
CA MET A 1 14.71 -32.80 -15.94
C MET A 1 13.46 -32.43 -15.17
N LEU A 2 12.79 -33.41 -14.58
CA LEU A 2 11.58 -33.22 -13.79
C LEU A 2 11.97 -32.53 -12.47
N ASN A 3 11.38 -31.34 -12.23
CA ASN A 3 11.58 -30.56 -11.02
C ASN A 3 10.94 -31.28 -9.82
N ASN A 4 11.67 -32.22 -9.23
CA ASN A 4 11.34 -32.81 -7.93
C ASN A 4 11.59 -31.78 -6.81
N ARG A 5 10.71 -30.78 -6.68
CA ARG A 5 10.57 -30.07 -5.41
C ARG A 5 9.82 -31.00 -4.48
N LYS A 6 10.55 -31.71 -3.60
CA LYS A 6 9.95 -32.38 -2.44
C LYS A 6 9.11 -31.34 -1.71
N GLU A 7 7.79 -31.52 -1.65
CA GLU A 7 6.91 -30.66 -0.87
C GLU A 7 7.36 -30.75 0.59
N GLN A 8 7.94 -29.66 1.11
CA GLN A 8 8.21 -29.58 2.53
C GLN A 8 6.87 -29.46 3.25
N PRO A 9 6.69 -30.15 4.39
CA PRO A 9 5.47 -30.03 5.16
C PRO A 9 5.21 -28.55 5.48
N ILE A 10 3.99 -28.10 5.22
CA ILE A 10 3.59 -26.70 5.46
C ILE A 10 3.76 -26.40 6.94
N ASN A 11 4.61 -25.42 7.26
CA ASN A 11 4.71 -24.90 8.61
C ASN A 11 3.56 -23.91 8.86
N TYR A 12 2.43 -24.43 9.35
CA TYR A 12 1.23 -23.62 9.64
C TYR A 12 1.49 -22.46 10.60
N ASN A 13 2.36 -22.63 11.59
CA ASN A 13 2.73 -21.55 12.51
C ASN A 13 3.40 -20.38 11.78
N GLN A 14 4.27 -20.67 10.81
CA GLN A 14 4.89 -19.64 9.99
C GLN A 14 3.87 -19.00 9.05
N LEU A 15 3.00 -19.79 8.42
CA LEU A 15 1.95 -19.27 7.54
C LEU A 15 1.05 -18.27 8.30
N VAL A 16 0.59 -18.62 9.50
CA VAL A 16 -0.23 -17.74 10.34
C VAL A 16 0.53 -16.46 10.70
N ARG A 17 1.81 -16.55 11.08
CA ARG A 17 2.64 -15.37 11.38
C ARG A 17 2.77 -14.43 10.18
N TRP A 18 2.99 -14.97 8.99
CA TRP A 18 3.10 -14.18 7.76
C TRP A 18 1.80 -13.47 7.41
N ILE A 19 0.65 -14.16 7.53
CA ILE A 19 -0.67 -13.55 7.30
C ILE A 19 -0.90 -12.42 8.29
N MET A 20 -0.73 -12.68 9.59
CA MET A 20 -0.92 -11.66 10.64
C MET A 20 0.00 -10.46 10.45
N ASN A 21 1.26 -10.68 10.07
CA ASN A 21 2.21 -9.59 9.84
C ASN A 21 1.80 -8.73 8.64
N LYS A 22 1.45 -9.35 7.52
CA LYS A 22 0.97 -8.66 6.32
C LYS A 22 -0.26 -7.81 6.62
N ASP A 23 -1.21 -8.38 7.36
CA ASP A 23 -2.46 -7.71 7.70
C ASP A 23 -2.22 -6.49 8.59
N LYS A 24 -1.37 -6.64 9.61
CA LYS A 24 -0.96 -5.52 10.48
C LYS A 24 -0.33 -4.39 9.68
N HIS A 25 0.58 -4.68 8.76
CA HIS A 25 1.21 -3.65 7.94
C HIS A 25 0.23 -2.96 6.97
N ALA A 26 -0.71 -3.71 6.40
CA ALA A 26 -1.76 -3.14 5.57
C ALA A 26 -2.65 -2.18 6.38
N ASP A 27 -3.03 -2.56 7.59
CA ASP A 27 -3.84 -1.72 8.50
C ASP A 27 -3.08 -0.44 8.90
N MET A 28 -1.80 -0.56 9.26
CA MET A 28 -0.96 0.60 9.56
C MET A 28 -0.86 1.58 8.38
N LEU A 29 -0.74 1.07 7.15
CA LEU A 29 -0.70 1.92 5.97
C LEU A 29 -2.05 2.61 5.74
N GLN A 30 -3.17 1.89 5.88
CA GLN A 30 -4.49 2.47 5.75
C GLN A 30 -4.75 3.55 6.79
N GLU A 31 -4.30 3.33 8.03
CA GLU A 31 -4.40 4.30 9.11
C GLU A 31 -3.59 5.57 8.79
N ILE A 32 -2.34 5.46 8.33
CA ILE A 32 -1.52 6.62 7.94
C ILE A 32 -2.17 7.38 6.78
N VAL A 33 -2.60 6.68 5.73
CA VAL A 33 -3.22 7.30 4.56
C VAL A 33 -4.50 8.04 4.96
N THR A 34 -5.32 7.45 5.84
CA THR A 34 -6.59 8.04 6.28
C THR A 34 -6.36 9.16 7.28
N GLN A 35 -5.77 8.84 8.44
CA GLN A 35 -5.66 9.76 9.57
C GLN A 35 -4.62 10.85 9.41
N TYR A 36 -3.55 10.61 8.67
CA TYR A 36 -2.53 11.63 8.50
C TYR A 36 -2.70 12.36 7.17
N PHE A 37 -2.76 11.64 6.06
CA PHE A 37 -2.82 12.30 4.77
C PHE A 37 -4.19 12.88 4.45
N MET A 38 -5.26 12.08 4.48
CA MET A 38 -6.58 12.54 4.07
C MET A 38 -7.22 13.53 5.06
N THR A 39 -7.03 13.35 6.36
CA THR A 39 -7.69 14.21 7.37
C THR A 39 -6.82 15.36 7.88
N GLN A 40 -5.50 15.18 8.02
CA GLN A 40 -4.63 16.22 8.60
C GLN A 40 -3.82 17.00 7.55
N ARG A 41 -3.30 16.34 6.51
CA ARG A 41 -2.24 16.93 5.68
C ARG A 41 -2.69 17.51 4.35
N ILE A 42 -3.66 16.89 3.67
CA ILE A 42 -4.18 17.37 2.38
C ILE A 42 -5.26 18.43 2.64
N ASN A 43 -5.04 19.63 2.11
CA ASN A 43 -6.01 20.72 2.24
C ASN A 43 -6.94 20.75 1.01
N PRO A 44 -8.27 20.99 1.17
CA PRO A 44 -9.19 21.17 0.04
C PRO A 44 -8.79 22.26 -0.97
N ASN A 45 -8.00 23.24 -0.55
CA ASN A 45 -7.49 24.32 -1.40
C ASN A 45 -6.14 24.00 -2.05
N ASP A 46 -5.58 22.81 -1.82
CA ASP A 46 -4.31 22.40 -2.44
C ASP A 46 -4.44 22.37 -3.97
N LYS A 47 -3.39 22.82 -4.65
CA LYS A 47 -3.23 22.50 -6.07
C LYS A 47 -3.23 20.98 -6.24
N ASN A 48 -3.95 20.51 -7.25
CA ASN A 48 -4.15 19.09 -7.55
C ASN A 48 -4.81 18.29 -6.41
N TYR A 49 -5.68 18.93 -5.60
CA TYR A 49 -6.39 18.27 -4.49
C TYR A 49 -7.09 16.99 -4.93
N ASN A 50 -7.84 17.05 -6.04
CA ASN A 50 -8.59 15.90 -6.55
C ASN A 50 -7.67 14.74 -6.89
N GLU A 51 -6.57 15.00 -7.59
CA GLU A 51 -5.59 14.00 -7.98
C GLU A 51 -4.93 13.36 -6.76
N LYS A 52 -4.55 14.15 -5.74
CA LYS A 52 -3.99 13.66 -4.47
C LYS A 52 -4.98 12.76 -3.74
N VAL A 53 -6.24 13.17 -3.60
CA VAL A 53 -7.28 12.39 -2.93
C VAL A 53 -7.58 11.09 -3.68
N ILE A 54 -7.62 11.13 -5.01
CA ILE A 54 -7.82 9.94 -5.85
C ILE A 54 -6.68 8.94 -5.64
N LEU A 55 -5.42 9.38 -5.60
CA LEU A 55 -4.28 8.51 -5.36
C LEU A 55 -4.33 7.88 -3.97
N LEU A 56 -4.60 8.67 -2.92
CA LEU A 56 -4.76 8.18 -1.55
C LEU A 56 -5.89 7.14 -1.43
N HIS A 57 -7.05 7.41 -2.04
CA HIS A 57 -8.16 6.47 -2.04
C HIS A 57 -7.80 5.15 -2.74
N LYS A 58 -7.13 5.22 -3.90
CA LYS A 58 -6.64 4.02 -4.59
C LYS A 58 -5.64 3.24 -3.73
N MET A 59 -4.76 3.92 -2.99
CA MET A 59 -3.83 3.28 -2.06
C MET A 59 -4.59 2.51 -0.97
N LEU A 60 -5.66 3.07 -0.40
CA LEU A 60 -6.50 2.35 0.58
C LEU A 60 -7.09 1.06 0.02
N ILE A 61 -7.63 1.10 -1.22
CA ILE A 61 -8.18 -0.08 -1.89
C ILE A 61 -7.10 -1.15 -2.08
N TYR A 62 -5.93 -0.77 -2.60
CA TYR A 62 -4.87 -1.74 -2.87
C TYR A 62 -4.19 -2.26 -1.60
N ALA A 63 -4.16 -1.48 -0.52
CA ALA A 63 -3.75 -1.96 0.80
C ALA A 63 -4.70 -3.05 1.32
N MET A 64 -6.02 -2.85 1.21
CA MET A 64 -7.02 -3.86 1.54
C MET A 64 -6.84 -5.12 0.69
N LYS A 65 -6.56 -4.99 -0.62
CA LYS A 65 -6.29 -6.15 -1.48
C LYS A 65 -5.02 -6.91 -1.08
N CYS A 66 -3.97 -6.20 -0.66
CA CYS A 66 -2.76 -6.82 -0.09
C CYS A 66 -3.07 -7.54 1.24
N LYS A 67 -4.01 -7.03 2.05
CA LYS A 67 -4.50 -7.70 3.25
C LYS A 67 -5.28 -8.98 2.93
N GLN A 68 -6.14 -8.96 1.91
CA GLN A 68 -7.03 -10.09 1.63
C GLN A 68 -6.38 -11.22 0.81
N THR A 69 -5.28 -10.96 0.12
CA THR A 69 -4.71 -11.91 -0.85
C THR A 69 -3.19 -12.03 -0.71
N ALA A 70 -2.61 -13.02 -1.41
CA ALA A 70 -1.16 -13.17 -1.57
C ALA A 70 -0.68 -12.76 -2.98
N ASP A 71 -1.52 -12.09 -3.78
CA ASP A 71 -1.16 -11.66 -5.13
C ASP A 71 -0.21 -10.45 -5.10
N LEU A 72 1.03 -10.68 -5.55
CA LEU A 72 2.07 -9.66 -5.61
C LEU A 72 1.77 -8.54 -6.63
N SER A 73 0.81 -8.74 -7.55
CA SER A 73 0.35 -7.68 -8.45
C SER A 73 -0.19 -6.48 -7.68
N HIS A 74 -0.89 -6.70 -6.57
CA HIS A 74 -1.44 -5.64 -5.75
C HIS A 74 -0.35 -4.83 -5.02
N VAL A 75 0.73 -5.49 -4.60
CA VAL A 75 1.90 -4.84 -4.00
C VAL A 75 2.59 -3.94 -5.03
N LYS A 76 2.75 -4.42 -6.27
CA LYS A 76 3.33 -3.62 -7.37
C LYS A 76 2.48 -2.39 -7.66
N THR A 77 1.17 -2.54 -7.75
CA THR A 77 0.26 -1.40 -7.97
C THR A 77 0.28 -0.42 -6.81
N LEU A 78 0.27 -0.89 -5.56
CA LEU A 78 0.35 -0.02 -4.39
C LEU A 78 1.64 0.81 -4.36
N ARG A 79 2.78 0.20 -4.72
CA ARG A 79 4.06 0.92 -4.85
C ARG A 79 4.04 1.96 -5.97
N SER A 80 3.43 1.64 -7.11
CA SER A 80 3.27 2.60 -8.22
C SER A 80 2.43 3.82 -7.79
N LEU A 81 1.29 3.57 -7.13
CA LEU A 81 0.42 4.63 -6.60
C LEU A 81 1.15 5.50 -5.57
N LEU A 82 1.93 4.88 -4.67
CA LEU A 82 2.75 5.62 -3.71
C LEU A 82 3.77 6.53 -4.40
N ASN A 83 4.47 6.04 -5.42
CA ASN A 83 5.44 6.84 -6.17
C ASN A 83 4.75 8.04 -6.85
N SER A 84 3.63 7.82 -7.54
CA SER A 84 2.86 8.92 -8.14
C SER A 84 2.36 9.92 -7.10
N PHE A 85 1.97 9.45 -5.92
CA PHE A 85 1.58 10.35 -4.82
C PHE A 85 2.78 11.16 -4.32
N ILE A 86 3.94 10.54 -4.12
CA ILE A 86 5.19 11.20 -3.71
C ILE A 86 5.55 12.31 -4.71
N GLU A 87 5.57 11.99 -6.01
CA GLU A 87 5.87 12.95 -7.08
C GLU A 87 4.90 14.15 -7.04
N LEU A 88 3.60 13.88 -7.00
CA LEU A 88 2.56 14.92 -6.96
C LEU A 88 2.58 15.74 -5.66
N TYR A 89 2.94 15.11 -4.54
CA TYR A 89 2.97 15.74 -3.23
C TYR A 89 4.19 16.66 -3.07
N PHE A 90 5.35 16.26 -3.59
CA PHE A 90 6.61 17.02 -3.50
C PHE A 90 6.92 17.90 -4.71
N GLU A 91 6.07 17.92 -5.74
CA GLU A 91 6.25 18.77 -6.94
C GLU A 91 6.49 20.27 -6.63
N HIS A 92 6.19 20.72 -5.41
CA HIS A 92 6.39 22.10 -4.94
C HIS A 92 7.52 22.27 -3.91
N SER A 93 8.19 21.19 -3.49
CA SER A 93 9.30 21.25 -2.52
C SER A 93 10.69 21.46 -3.17
N HIS A 94 10.73 21.66 -4.49
CA HIS A 94 11.97 21.91 -5.25
C HIS A 94 12.08 23.33 -5.81
N LYS A 95 11.29 24.28 -5.30
CA LYS A 95 11.40 25.70 -5.65
C LYS A 95 11.61 26.54 -4.39
N ASP A 96 12.82 26.44 -3.84
CA ASP A 96 13.42 27.47 -2.98
C ASP A 96 14.85 27.69 -3.47
#